data_AF-A0A1E5HYF2-F1
#
_entry.id   AF-A0A1E5HYF2-F1
#
_cell.length_a   1.000
_cell.length_b   1.000
_cell.length_c   1.000
_cell.angle_alpha   90.00
_cell.angle_beta   90.00
_cell.angle_gamma   90.00
#
_symmetry.space_group_name_H-M   'P 1'
#
loop_
_entity.id
_entity.type
_entity.pdbx_description
1 polymer ?
#
loop_
_entity_poly.entity_id
_entity_poly.type
_entity_poly.pdbx_seq_one_letter_code
_entity_poly.pdbx_strand_id
1 'polypeptide(L)'
;MEINKIGEVRSKYKEPVGPDEMRKTKSIIEVEAEYVDGLDQIEDYEYLQILFYFHKSEGYDLISKRRRGPERGLFTSRSPRRPTPIGITTVELLKREGNKLHVYGLDAIDGTPVIDIKPYASFMDQPTLSLQKKTPRYRINKLIKYQNQHDLLLKAGELHGHYCPYLALGVLAAADVLKRFGAENDGMEDLLAVVETNSCFSDGIQYTAGTTFGNNSLIYRDFGKTAVTFVKRGDSTKNLRYYFKDSDLIEREYPEAAELFEKVVADRNGSREEEEKMKELWQETAFKIIEADPDKLFKIEADVEIELPDYAPIFDNKQCSRCGEKLMAPKAVQKDDKVLCKECAESSYYQLDGSGIVEK
;
A
#
# COMPACT_ATOMS: atom_id res chain seq x y z
N MET A 1 33.84 -16.52 20.27
CA MET A 1 32.88 -17.10 19.33
C MET A 1 33.54 -17.08 17.98
N GLU A 2 33.69 -18.23 17.36
CA GLU A 2 34.20 -18.34 16.00
C GLU A 2 33.01 -18.28 15.03
N ILE A 3 33.14 -17.49 13.96
CA ILE A 3 32.10 -17.34 12.94
C ILE A 3 32.72 -17.79 11.62
N ASN A 4 32.12 -18.81 11.01
CA ASN A 4 32.60 -19.33 9.73
C ASN A 4 32.03 -18.49 8.57
N LYS A 5 32.89 -18.20 7.59
CA LYS A 5 32.45 -17.73 6.27
C LYS A 5 31.97 -18.95 5.49
N ILE A 6 30.73 -18.92 5.02
CA ILE A 6 30.13 -19.98 4.19
C ILE A 6 30.03 -19.61 2.72
N GLY A 7 30.24 -18.34 2.39
CA GLY A 7 30.17 -17.83 1.02
C GLY A 7 30.60 -16.38 0.92
N GLU A 8 30.49 -15.83 -0.28
CA GLU A 8 30.89 -14.47 -0.59
C GLU A 8 29.88 -13.81 -1.54
N VAL A 9 29.62 -12.52 -1.31
CA VAL A 9 28.77 -11.72 -2.20
C VAL A 9 29.58 -11.24 -3.40
N ARG A 10 29.03 -11.44 -4.59
CA ARG A 10 29.42 -10.77 -5.83
C ARG A 10 28.41 -9.69 -6.17
N SER A 11 28.87 -8.44 -6.23
CA SER A 11 28.02 -7.27 -6.45
C SER A 11 28.73 -6.23 -7.30
N LYS A 12 27.98 -5.36 -7.98
CA LYS A 12 28.58 -4.24 -8.73
C LYS A 12 29.16 -3.16 -7.81
N TYR A 13 28.76 -3.14 -6.54
CA TYR A 13 29.19 -2.14 -5.56
C TYR A 13 30.47 -2.58 -4.86
N LYS A 14 31.60 -1.98 -5.23
CA LYS A 14 32.90 -2.24 -4.56
C LYS A 14 33.08 -1.44 -3.27
N GLU A 15 32.43 -0.28 -3.20
CA GLU A 15 32.43 0.59 -2.03
C GLU A 15 31.02 0.75 -1.46
N PRO A 16 30.87 0.97 -0.14
CA PRO A 16 29.57 1.14 0.48
C PRO A 16 28.85 2.38 -0.08
N VAL A 17 27.67 2.15 -0.65
CA VAL A 17 26.69 3.21 -0.96
C VAL A 17 25.46 3.05 -0.07
N GLY A 18 24.42 3.86 -0.29
CA GLY A 18 23.20 3.76 0.50
C GLY A 18 22.51 2.40 0.32
N PRO A 19 22.01 1.74 1.38
CA PRO A 19 21.30 0.47 1.26
C PRO A 19 20.11 0.55 0.29
N ASP A 20 19.35 1.64 0.30
CA ASP A 20 18.22 1.86 -0.62
C ASP A 20 18.63 1.76 -2.10
N GLU A 21 19.87 2.10 -2.42
CA GLU A 21 20.41 1.99 -3.78
C GLU A 21 20.88 0.56 -4.07
N MET A 22 21.61 -0.05 -3.14
CA MET A 22 22.12 -1.42 -3.31
C MET A 22 21.00 -2.44 -3.48
N ARG A 23 19.91 -2.30 -2.70
CA ARG A 23 18.75 -3.22 -2.75
C ARG A 23 18.01 -3.18 -4.09
N LYS A 24 18.20 -2.16 -4.92
CA LYS A 24 17.58 -2.07 -6.26
C LYS A 24 18.33 -2.88 -7.33
N THR A 25 19.21 -3.79 -6.94
CA THR A 25 20.14 -4.47 -7.86
C THR A 25 20.24 -5.96 -7.60
N LYS A 26 20.63 -6.71 -8.64
CA LYS A 26 20.90 -8.14 -8.54
C LYS A 26 22.30 -8.37 -8.00
N SER A 27 22.43 -9.34 -7.11
CA SER A 27 23.71 -9.82 -6.57
C SER A 27 23.79 -11.33 -6.70
N ILE A 28 25.00 -11.88 -6.61
CA ILE A 28 25.21 -13.33 -6.54
C ILE A 28 25.81 -13.65 -5.18
N ILE A 29 25.31 -14.67 -4.51
CA ILE A 29 25.96 -15.28 -3.34
C ILE A 29 26.65 -16.54 -3.83
N GLU A 30 27.97 -16.57 -3.79
CA GLU A 30 28.78 -17.75 -4.13
C GLU A 30 29.09 -18.50 -2.84
N VAL A 31 28.47 -19.67 -2.67
CA VAL A 31 28.65 -20.54 -1.49
C VAL A 31 29.92 -21.36 -1.67
N GLU A 32 30.73 -21.48 -0.61
CA GLU A 32 31.97 -22.25 -0.65
C GLU A 32 31.67 -23.73 -0.87
N ALA A 33 32.56 -24.44 -1.58
CA ALA A 33 32.31 -25.80 -2.06
C ALA A 33 31.89 -26.79 -0.96
N GLU A 34 32.45 -26.65 0.24
CA GLU A 34 32.17 -27.52 1.39
C GLU A 34 30.75 -27.34 1.99
N TYR A 35 30.06 -26.23 1.68
CA TYR A 35 28.71 -25.94 2.20
C TYR A 35 27.61 -26.06 1.14
N VAL A 36 27.95 -26.45 -0.09
CA VAL A 36 26.98 -26.49 -1.22
C VAL A 36 25.83 -27.45 -0.97
N ASP A 37 26.07 -28.58 -0.30
CA ASP A 37 25.02 -29.55 0.05
C ASP A 37 23.97 -28.94 0.99
N GLY A 38 24.32 -27.89 1.75
CA GLY A 38 23.37 -27.13 2.58
C GLY A 38 22.34 -26.32 1.79
N LEU A 39 22.47 -26.25 0.45
CA LEU A 39 21.52 -25.61 -0.45
C LEU A 39 20.46 -26.58 -0.99
N ASP A 40 20.43 -27.84 -0.57
CA ASP A 40 19.38 -28.77 -0.99
C ASP A 40 17.97 -28.17 -0.79
N GLN A 41 17.13 -28.23 -1.82
CA GLN A 41 15.77 -27.68 -1.85
C GLN A 41 15.64 -26.17 -1.57
N ILE A 42 16.72 -25.38 -1.72
CA ILE A 42 16.64 -23.94 -1.49
C ILE A 42 15.70 -23.23 -2.50
N GLU A 43 15.51 -23.81 -3.68
CA GLU A 43 14.61 -23.34 -4.73
C GLU A 43 13.13 -23.40 -4.36
N ASP A 44 12.76 -24.15 -3.31
CA ASP A 44 11.38 -24.20 -2.79
C ASP A 44 10.99 -22.90 -2.05
N TYR A 45 11.93 -21.97 -1.87
CA TYR A 45 11.74 -20.72 -1.16
C TYR A 45 11.98 -19.51 -2.06
N GLU A 46 10.96 -18.67 -2.24
CA GLU A 46 11.06 -17.41 -2.98
C GLU A 46 11.92 -16.36 -2.26
N TYR A 47 12.01 -16.42 -0.92
CA TYR A 47 12.73 -15.45 -0.11
C TYR A 47 13.68 -16.11 0.87
N LEU A 48 14.87 -15.53 1.01
CA LEU A 48 15.92 -16.00 1.91
C LEU A 48 16.37 -14.88 2.86
N GLN A 49 16.67 -15.21 4.11
CA GLN A 49 17.41 -14.35 5.01
C GLN A 49 18.90 -14.63 4.89
N ILE A 50 19.65 -13.60 4.51
CA ILE A 50 21.09 -13.66 4.36
C ILE A 50 21.73 -12.95 5.55
N LEU A 51 22.53 -13.67 6.33
CA LEU A 51 23.37 -13.08 7.37
C LEU A 51 24.78 -12.94 6.82
N PHE A 52 25.35 -11.75 6.96
CA PHE A 52 26.64 -11.43 6.38
C PHE A 52 27.46 -10.51 7.28
N TYR A 53 28.78 -10.46 7.07
CA TYR A 53 29.70 -9.68 7.88
C TYR A 53 30.08 -8.36 7.19
N PHE A 54 29.91 -7.22 7.87
CA PHE A 54 30.42 -5.93 7.36
C PHE A 54 31.95 -5.86 7.50
N HIS A 55 32.65 -6.57 6.61
CA HIS A 55 34.11 -6.72 6.62
C HIS A 55 34.90 -5.41 6.49
N LYS A 56 34.29 -4.33 5.98
CA LYS A 56 34.87 -2.97 5.95
C LYS A 56 34.45 -2.08 7.14
N SER A 57 33.66 -2.58 8.09
CA SER A 57 33.18 -1.78 9.21
C SER A 57 34.18 -1.80 10.37
N GLU A 58 34.72 -0.63 10.71
CA GLU A 58 35.65 -0.46 11.83
C GLU A 58 35.07 0.39 12.96
N GLY A 59 35.27 -0.09 14.20
CA GLY A 59 34.79 0.56 15.43
C GLY A 59 33.25 0.70 15.50
N TYR A 60 32.79 1.34 16.57
CA TYR A 60 31.37 1.66 16.75
C TYR A 60 31.18 2.81 17.72
N ASP A 61 30.09 3.56 17.52
CA ASP A 61 29.61 4.59 18.44
C ASP A 61 28.24 4.17 18.99
N LEU A 62 28.14 4.07 20.32
CA LEU A 62 26.90 3.67 20.99
C LEU A 62 25.79 4.70 20.76
N ILE A 63 26.13 5.99 20.68
CA ILE A 63 25.23 7.08 20.34
C ILE A 63 25.88 7.88 19.22
N SER A 64 25.18 8.06 18.10
CA SER A 64 25.64 8.94 17.02
C SER A 64 24.50 9.36 16.10
N LYS A 65 24.72 10.46 15.38
CA LYS A 65 23.88 10.87 14.25
C LYS A 65 23.93 9.81 13.15
N ARG A 66 22.75 9.28 12.78
CA ARG A 66 22.61 8.25 11.73
C ARG A 66 22.27 8.91 10.39
N ARG A 67 22.36 8.15 9.29
CA ARG A 67 22.07 8.62 7.90
C ARG A 67 20.74 9.35 7.78
N ARG A 68 19.72 8.96 8.54
CA ARG A 68 18.41 9.63 8.61
C ARG A 68 18.02 9.90 10.06
N GLY A 69 17.53 11.11 10.31
CA GLY A 69 16.92 11.50 11.59
C GLY A 69 17.92 11.91 12.70
N PRO A 70 17.40 12.10 13.94
CA PRO A 70 18.21 12.55 15.06
C PRO A 70 19.19 11.49 15.53
N GLU A 71 20.13 11.92 16.37
CA GLU A 71 21.01 11.02 17.12
C GLU A 71 20.21 9.99 17.90
N ARG A 72 20.72 8.75 17.94
CA ARG A 72 20.06 7.64 18.63
C ARG A 72 21.04 6.54 18.99
N GLY A 73 20.61 5.71 19.94
CA GLY A 73 21.35 4.51 20.33
C GLY A 73 21.55 3.56 19.14
N LEU A 74 22.73 2.93 19.06
CA LEU A 74 23.13 2.03 17.99
C LEU A 74 22.12 0.92 17.72
N PHE A 75 21.62 0.27 18.78
CA PHE A 75 20.68 -0.84 18.69
C PHE A 75 19.25 -0.43 18.29
N THR A 76 18.98 0.88 18.18
CA THR A 76 17.75 1.43 17.60
C THR A 76 17.89 1.75 16.11
N SER A 77 18.97 1.27 15.49
CA SER A 77 19.32 1.51 14.09
C SER A 77 19.86 0.25 13.41
N ARG A 78 20.02 0.31 12.09
CA ARG A 78 20.66 -0.72 11.26
C ARG A 78 22.09 -0.35 10.83
N SER A 79 22.79 0.46 11.64
CA SER A 79 24.15 0.90 11.30
C SER A 79 25.14 -0.27 11.24
N PRO A 80 26.03 -0.32 10.23
CA PRO A 80 27.04 -1.38 10.11
C PRO A 80 28.14 -1.27 11.18
N ARG A 81 28.37 -0.05 11.73
CA ARG A 81 29.35 0.22 12.79
C ARG A 81 28.80 -0.21 14.16
N ARG A 82 28.90 -1.52 14.46
CA ARG A 82 28.35 -2.15 15.67
C ARG A 82 29.31 -3.20 16.27
N PRO A 83 29.19 -3.52 17.57
CA PRO A 83 30.12 -4.45 18.26
C PRO A 83 30.32 -5.79 17.56
N THR A 84 29.25 -6.36 17.02
CA THR A 84 29.30 -7.53 16.14
C THR A 84 28.72 -7.11 14.79
N PRO A 85 29.57 -6.84 13.78
CA PRO A 85 29.16 -6.21 12.52
C PRO A 85 28.48 -7.21 11.59
N ILE A 86 27.35 -7.76 12.04
CA ILE A 86 26.49 -8.64 11.27
C ILE A 86 25.34 -7.82 10.66
N GLY A 87 25.18 -7.97 9.36
CA GLY A 87 24.03 -7.56 8.58
C GLY A 87 23.06 -8.73 8.42
N ILE A 88 21.78 -8.38 8.28
CA ILE A 88 20.72 -9.34 7.96
C ILE A 88 19.80 -8.69 6.93
N THR A 89 19.58 -9.39 5.82
CA THR A 89 18.74 -8.89 4.73
C THR A 89 17.90 -10.03 4.17
N THR A 90 16.60 -9.80 4.10
CA THR A 90 15.69 -10.65 3.32
C THR A 90 15.85 -10.29 1.85
N VAL A 91 16.15 -11.28 1.03
CA VAL A 91 16.35 -11.18 -0.42
C VAL A 91 15.34 -12.07 -1.13
N GLU A 92 15.00 -11.71 -2.37
CA GLU A 92 14.28 -12.59 -3.29
C GLU A 92 15.28 -13.52 -3.99
N LEU A 93 14.99 -14.82 -4.01
CA LEU A 93 15.76 -15.80 -4.77
C LEU A 93 15.26 -15.81 -6.21
N LEU A 94 16.11 -15.37 -7.14
CA LEU A 94 15.77 -15.32 -8.56
C LEU A 94 16.04 -16.66 -9.26
N LYS A 95 17.18 -17.29 -8.91
CA LYS A 95 17.56 -18.63 -9.38
C LYS A 95 18.78 -19.15 -8.63
N ARG A 96 18.96 -20.47 -8.67
CA ARG A 96 20.21 -21.15 -8.26
C ARG A 96 20.93 -21.73 -9.48
N GLU A 97 22.25 -21.61 -9.49
CA GLU A 97 23.17 -22.20 -10.47
C GLU A 97 24.32 -22.88 -9.72
N GLY A 98 24.15 -24.17 -9.37
CA GLY A 98 25.12 -24.92 -8.57
C GLY A 98 25.31 -24.29 -7.18
N ASN A 99 26.49 -23.73 -6.93
CA ASN A 99 26.82 -23.03 -5.68
C ASN A 99 26.51 -21.52 -5.70
N LYS A 100 25.88 -21.01 -6.77
CA LYS A 100 25.58 -19.59 -6.94
C LYS A 100 24.09 -19.32 -6.77
N LEU A 101 23.75 -18.43 -5.85
CA LEU A 101 22.38 -17.93 -5.67
C LEU A 101 22.28 -16.54 -6.28
N HIS A 102 21.48 -16.38 -7.32
CA HIS A 102 21.16 -15.07 -7.89
C HIS A 102 20.01 -14.48 -7.09
N VAL A 103 20.23 -13.30 -6.50
CA VAL A 103 19.27 -12.69 -5.57
C VAL A 103 19.00 -11.23 -5.89
N TYR A 104 17.83 -10.74 -5.49
CA TYR A 104 17.45 -9.32 -5.55
C TYR A 104 17.18 -8.77 -4.15
N GLY A 105 17.53 -7.51 -3.90
CA GLY A 105 17.26 -6.86 -2.61
C GLY A 105 18.37 -6.93 -1.57
N LEU A 106 19.56 -7.45 -1.91
CA LEU A 106 20.72 -7.51 -1.01
C LEU A 106 21.43 -6.15 -0.91
N ASP A 107 21.80 -5.73 0.30
CA ASP A 107 22.53 -4.49 0.60
C ASP A 107 23.96 -4.75 1.11
N ALA A 108 24.67 -5.63 0.40
CA ALA A 108 26.06 -5.99 0.66
C ALA A 108 26.96 -5.62 -0.54
N ILE A 109 28.17 -5.14 -0.23
CA ILE A 109 29.18 -4.81 -1.24
C ILE A 109 29.87 -6.09 -1.74
N ASP A 110 30.55 -5.98 -2.88
CA ASP A 110 31.39 -7.04 -3.45
C ASP A 110 32.44 -7.52 -2.44
N GLY A 111 32.65 -8.83 -2.36
CA GLY A 111 33.57 -9.46 -1.41
C GLY A 111 33.01 -9.61 0.01
N THR A 112 31.75 -9.24 0.26
CA THR A 112 31.15 -9.38 1.60
C THR A 112 31.03 -10.85 2.01
N PRO A 113 31.60 -11.26 3.17
CA PRO A 113 31.45 -12.62 3.67
C PRO A 113 30.01 -12.93 4.07
N VAL A 114 29.47 -14.03 3.57
CA VAL A 114 28.19 -14.62 4.02
C VAL A 114 28.48 -15.60 5.15
N ILE A 115 27.68 -15.51 6.21
CA ILE A 115 27.82 -16.29 7.45
C ILE A 115 26.75 -17.37 7.53
N ASP A 116 25.53 -17.07 7.08
CA ASP A 116 24.37 -17.96 7.23
C ASP A 116 23.30 -17.61 6.18
N ILE A 117 22.51 -18.61 5.80
CA ILE A 117 21.39 -18.50 4.86
C ILE A 117 20.22 -19.26 5.47
N LYS A 118 19.05 -18.62 5.57
CA LYS A 118 17.83 -19.25 6.09
C LYS A 118 16.66 -19.02 5.15
N PRO A 119 15.72 -19.97 5.03
CA PRO A 119 14.44 -19.70 4.39
C PRO A 119 13.70 -18.60 5.17
N TYR A 120 13.14 -17.63 4.47
CA TYR A 120 12.23 -16.67 5.10
C TYR A 120 10.89 -17.34 5.36
N ALA A 121 10.44 -17.28 6.61
CA ALA A 121 9.19 -17.86 7.06
C ALA A 121 8.36 -16.78 7.73
N SER A 122 7.29 -16.33 7.06
CA SER A 122 6.45 -15.22 7.54
C SER A 122 5.92 -15.43 8.96
N PHE A 123 5.61 -16.67 9.35
CA PHE A 123 5.12 -17.01 10.69
C PHE A 123 6.18 -16.91 11.81
N MET A 124 7.47 -16.98 11.46
CA MET A 124 8.59 -16.83 12.41
C MET A 124 9.20 -15.43 12.37
N ASP A 125 9.37 -14.90 11.15
CA ASP A 125 10.17 -13.70 10.89
C ASP A 125 9.36 -12.41 10.93
N GLN A 126 8.05 -12.49 10.70
CA GLN A 126 7.16 -11.37 10.99
C GLN A 126 6.81 -11.39 12.47
N PRO A 127 6.75 -10.21 13.13
CA PRO A 127 6.36 -10.14 14.52
C PRO A 127 4.98 -10.78 14.72
N THR A 128 4.86 -11.67 15.71
CA THR A 128 3.59 -12.26 16.10
C THR A 128 2.59 -11.15 16.41
N LEU A 129 1.50 -11.12 15.65
CA LEU A 129 0.53 -10.02 15.61
C LEU A 129 -0.44 -10.01 16.81
N SER A 130 -0.01 -10.41 18.00
CA SER A 130 -0.86 -10.50 19.20
C SER A 130 -1.51 -9.15 19.58
N LEU A 131 -0.92 -8.04 19.14
CA LEU A 131 -1.43 -6.67 19.33
C LEU A 131 -2.55 -6.27 18.34
N GLN A 132 -2.75 -6.99 17.22
CA GLN A 132 -3.74 -6.60 16.20
C GLN A 132 -5.20 -6.68 16.67
N LYS A 133 -5.50 -7.48 17.70
CA LYS A 133 -6.87 -7.58 18.26
C LYS A 133 -7.40 -6.25 18.79
N LYS A 134 -6.51 -5.32 19.20
CA LYS A 134 -6.91 -4.01 19.74
C LYS A 134 -6.91 -2.90 18.70
N THR A 135 -6.09 -3.03 17.66
CA THR A 135 -5.93 -2.00 16.62
C THR A 135 -5.88 -2.67 15.24
N PRO A 136 -7.04 -2.86 14.59
CA PRO A 136 -7.13 -3.54 13.29
C PRO A 136 -6.25 -2.87 12.22
N ARG A 137 -6.05 -1.55 12.31
CA ARG A 137 -5.25 -0.74 11.39
C ARG A 137 -3.76 -0.66 11.73
N TYR A 138 -3.26 -1.42 12.71
CA TYR A 138 -1.85 -1.33 13.17
C TYR A 138 -0.83 -1.39 12.03
N ARG A 139 -0.99 -2.32 11.08
CA ARG A 139 -0.06 -2.46 9.95
C ARG A 139 -0.12 -1.26 9.00
N ILE A 140 -1.32 -0.80 8.66
CA ILE A 140 -1.53 0.37 7.79
C ILE A 140 -0.90 1.61 8.43
N ASN A 141 -1.18 1.86 9.71
CA ASN A 141 -0.62 2.99 10.46
C ASN A 141 0.92 2.95 10.52
N LYS A 142 1.50 1.75 10.65
CA LYS A 142 2.96 1.54 10.60
C LYS A 142 3.53 1.85 9.22
N LEU A 143 2.90 1.40 8.14
CA LEU A 143 3.34 1.68 6.78
C LEU A 143 3.29 3.19 6.49
N ILE A 144 2.23 3.87 6.89
CA ILE A 144 2.10 5.34 6.78
C ILE A 144 3.21 6.04 7.57
N LYS A 145 3.37 5.67 8.86
CA LYS A 145 4.39 6.25 9.74
C LYS A 145 5.81 6.12 9.20
N TYR A 146 6.12 4.98 8.55
CA TYR A 146 7.42 4.73 7.95
C TYR A 146 7.50 5.11 6.47
N GLN A 147 6.45 5.71 5.89
CA GLN A 147 6.38 6.15 4.50
C GLN A 147 6.67 5.01 3.52
N ASN A 148 6.14 3.82 3.80
CA ASN A 148 6.23 2.67 2.91
C ASN A 148 5.01 2.63 2.00
N GLN A 149 4.98 3.55 1.03
CA GLN A 149 3.85 3.71 0.11
C GLN A 149 3.73 2.53 -0.86
N HIS A 150 4.85 1.88 -1.19
CA HIS A 150 4.89 0.68 -2.02
C HIS A 150 4.09 -0.47 -1.39
N ASP A 151 4.33 -0.77 -0.12
CA ASP A 151 3.54 -1.80 0.59
C ASP A 151 2.08 -1.37 0.81
N LEU A 152 1.80 -0.08 0.94
CA LEU A 152 0.41 0.39 0.98
C LEU A 152 -0.32 0.11 -0.34
N LEU A 153 0.33 0.35 -1.47
CA LEU A 153 -0.24 0.07 -2.80
C LEU A 153 -0.43 -1.43 -3.01
N LEU A 154 0.57 -2.25 -2.64
CA LEU A 154 0.45 -3.71 -2.71
C LEU A 154 -0.82 -4.19 -1.99
N LYS A 155 -1.05 -3.68 -0.78
CA LYS A 155 -2.22 -4.07 0.00
C LYS A 155 -3.54 -3.46 -0.47
N ALA A 156 -3.52 -2.24 -0.99
CA ALA A 156 -4.70 -1.66 -1.62
C ALA A 156 -5.11 -2.48 -2.87
N GLY A 157 -4.12 -3.00 -3.61
CA GLY A 157 -4.35 -3.90 -4.74
C GLY A 157 -4.98 -5.23 -4.34
N GLU A 158 -4.71 -5.76 -3.14
CA GLU A 158 -5.41 -6.96 -2.62
C GLU A 158 -6.92 -6.72 -2.49
N LEU A 159 -7.35 -5.52 -2.07
CA LEU A 159 -8.76 -5.14 -1.99
C LEU A 159 -9.35 -4.86 -3.39
N HIS A 160 -8.60 -4.13 -4.21
CA HIS A 160 -9.08 -3.62 -5.50
C HIS A 160 -9.05 -4.68 -6.63
N GLY A 161 -8.17 -5.66 -6.54
CA GLY A 161 -8.02 -6.77 -7.49
C GLY A 161 -6.98 -6.56 -8.59
N HIS A 162 -6.42 -5.35 -8.74
CA HIS A 162 -5.31 -5.06 -9.66
C HIS A 162 -4.56 -3.79 -9.24
N TYR A 163 -3.44 -3.50 -9.91
CA TYR A 163 -2.68 -2.26 -9.71
C TYR A 163 -2.94 -1.29 -10.86
N CYS A 164 -3.32 -0.06 -10.53
CA CYS A 164 -3.58 0.97 -11.51
C CYS A 164 -3.13 2.36 -11.06
N PRO A 165 -2.91 3.31 -12.00
CA PRO A 165 -2.49 4.67 -11.69
C PRO A 165 -3.42 5.38 -10.70
N TYR A 166 -4.74 5.23 -10.87
CA TYR A 166 -5.73 5.89 -10.02
C TYR A 166 -5.77 5.31 -8.61
N LEU A 167 -5.61 3.99 -8.44
CA LEU A 167 -5.45 3.38 -7.12
C LEU A 167 -4.22 3.96 -6.40
N ALA A 168 -3.08 4.06 -7.10
CA ALA A 168 -1.85 4.64 -6.54
C ALA A 168 -2.02 6.10 -6.13
N LEU A 169 -2.71 6.92 -6.94
CA LEU A 169 -3.06 8.30 -6.58
C LEU A 169 -3.89 8.36 -5.29
N GLY A 170 -4.88 7.47 -5.14
CA GLY A 170 -5.74 7.42 -3.95
C GLY A 170 -4.96 7.04 -2.68
N VAL A 171 -4.10 6.02 -2.79
CA VAL A 171 -3.20 5.59 -1.70
C VAL A 171 -2.26 6.75 -1.32
N LEU A 172 -1.68 7.42 -2.31
CA LEU A 172 -0.72 8.50 -2.08
C LEU A 172 -1.36 9.69 -1.37
N ALA A 173 -2.53 10.15 -1.83
CA ALA A 173 -3.27 11.24 -1.20
C ALA A 173 -3.66 10.92 0.26
N ALA A 174 -4.19 9.71 0.50
CA ALA A 174 -4.59 9.27 1.83
C ALA A 174 -3.40 9.07 2.79
N ALA A 175 -2.26 8.57 2.31
CA ALA A 175 -1.06 8.44 3.12
C ALA A 175 -0.49 9.82 3.51
N ASP A 176 -0.49 10.76 2.56
CA ASP A 176 0.00 12.12 2.77
C ASP A 176 -0.87 12.89 3.79
N VAL A 177 -2.19 12.84 3.66
CA VAL A 177 -3.08 13.58 4.57
C VAL A 177 -2.98 13.07 6.01
N LEU A 178 -2.90 11.75 6.22
CA LEU A 178 -2.79 11.16 7.55
C LEU A 178 -1.47 11.57 8.23
N LYS A 179 -0.41 11.67 7.44
CA LYS A 179 0.87 12.21 7.91
C LYS A 179 0.75 13.69 8.27
N ARG A 180 0.12 14.53 7.43
CA ARG A 180 -0.06 15.96 7.69
C ARG A 180 -0.91 16.24 8.93
N PHE A 181 -1.95 15.44 9.16
CA PHE A 181 -2.79 15.56 10.35
C PHE A 181 -2.13 15.06 11.64
N GLY A 182 -1.05 14.28 11.53
CA GLY A 182 -0.48 13.56 12.66
C GLY A 182 -1.51 12.65 13.35
N ALA A 183 -2.48 12.16 12.59
CA ALA A 183 -3.64 11.44 13.10
C ALA A 183 -3.52 9.95 12.80
N GLU A 184 -3.90 9.12 13.77
CA GLU A 184 -4.31 7.75 13.51
C GLU A 184 -5.83 7.76 13.31
N ASN A 185 -6.34 6.95 12.38
CA ASN A 185 -7.78 6.68 12.27
C ASN A 185 -8.07 5.37 13.00
N ASP A 186 -9.03 5.38 13.92
CA ASP A 186 -9.50 4.18 14.63
C ASP A 186 -10.62 3.44 13.88
N GLY A 187 -11.09 4.00 12.77
CA GLY A 187 -12.16 3.47 11.94
C GLY A 187 -13.54 4.04 12.26
N MET A 188 -13.64 5.09 13.07
CA MET A 188 -14.87 5.81 13.37
C MET A 188 -14.99 7.10 12.54
N GLU A 189 -16.13 7.80 12.64
CA GLU A 189 -16.44 9.03 11.88
C GLU A 189 -15.62 10.28 12.29
N ASP A 190 -14.46 10.11 12.93
CA ASP A 190 -13.56 11.21 13.33
C ASP A 190 -12.78 11.78 12.15
N LEU A 191 -12.37 10.92 11.22
CA LEU A 191 -11.81 11.30 9.93
C LEU A 191 -12.83 10.94 8.86
N LEU A 192 -13.20 11.93 8.05
CA LEU A 192 -14.08 11.75 6.89
C LEU A 192 -13.29 11.95 5.60
N ALA A 193 -13.69 11.24 4.55
CA ALA A 193 -13.26 11.51 3.19
C ALA A 193 -14.47 11.75 2.30
N VAL A 194 -14.55 12.95 1.73
CA VAL A 194 -15.56 13.30 0.72
C VAL A 194 -14.93 13.09 -0.66
N VAL A 195 -15.23 11.96 -1.30
CA VAL A 195 -14.74 11.61 -2.63
C VAL A 195 -15.66 12.15 -3.71
N GLU A 196 -15.08 12.66 -4.79
CA GLU A 196 -15.82 13.30 -5.89
C GLU A 196 -15.96 12.39 -7.14
N THR A 197 -15.61 11.10 -7.01
CA THR A 197 -15.58 10.09 -8.08
C THR A 197 -15.83 8.67 -7.53
N ASN A 198 -16.37 7.78 -8.36
CA ASN A 198 -16.52 6.34 -8.09
C ASN A 198 -15.41 5.47 -8.74
N SER A 199 -14.30 6.09 -9.17
CA SER A 199 -13.16 5.39 -9.77
C SER A 199 -12.24 4.69 -8.75
N CYS A 200 -11.25 3.94 -9.23
CA CYS A 200 -10.22 3.25 -8.44
C CYS A 200 -9.50 4.15 -7.41
N PHE A 201 -9.48 5.46 -7.65
CA PHE A 201 -8.98 6.47 -6.72
C PHE A 201 -9.65 6.37 -5.34
N SER A 202 -10.96 6.14 -5.32
CA SER A 202 -11.74 6.02 -4.10
C SER A 202 -11.38 4.77 -3.29
N ASP A 203 -11.05 3.66 -3.93
CA ASP A 203 -10.61 2.45 -3.23
C ASP A 203 -9.25 2.63 -2.54
N GLY A 204 -8.33 3.34 -3.19
CA GLY A 204 -7.03 3.68 -2.60
C GLY A 204 -7.18 4.52 -1.33
N ILE A 205 -8.14 5.46 -1.35
CA ILE A 205 -8.53 6.26 -0.20
C ILE A 205 -9.15 5.39 0.89
N GLN A 206 -10.17 4.58 0.56
CA GLN A 206 -10.85 3.72 1.53
C GLN A 206 -9.87 2.82 2.28
N TYR A 207 -8.98 2.14 1.54
CA TYR A 207 -7.98 1.25 2.11
C TYR A 207 -7.05 2.01 3.08
N THR A 208 -6.44 3.08 2.58
CA THR A 208 -5.33 3.77 3.24
C THR A 208 -5.81 4.68 4.37
N ALA A 209 -6.88 5.44 4.17
CA ALA A 209 -7.43 6.35 5.16
C ALA A 209 -8.34 5.63 6.17
N GLY A 210 -8.95 4.50 5.80
CA GLY A 210 -9.96 3.83 6.64
C GLY A 210 -11.31 4.52 6.63
N THR A 211 -11.49 5.43 5.71
CA THR A 211 -12.75 6.11 5.45
C THR A 211 -13.55 5.27 4.48
N THR A 212 -14.47 4.43 4.97
CA THR A 212 -15.15 3.42 4.14
C THR A 212 -16.64 3.67 4.04
N PHE A 213 -17.29 3.08 3.03
CA PHE A 213 -18.74 3.14 2.91
C PHE A 213 -19.46 2.57 4.16
N GLY A 214 -19.01 1.42 4.66
CA GLY A 214 -19.71 0.70 5.73
C GLY A 214 -19.59 1.31 7.13
N ASN A 215 -18.55 2.10 7.42
CA ASN A 215 -18.39 2.83 8.69
C ASN A 215 -18.83 4.29 8.59
N ASN A 216 -19.55 4.67 7.53
CA ASN A 216 -20.13 6.00 7.29
C ASN A 216 -19.13 7.18 7.24
N SER A 217 -17.84 6.89 7.11
CA SER A 217 -16.81 7.93 7.06
C SER A 217 -16.35 8.27 5.64
N LEU A 218 -16.84 7.53 4.63
CA LEU A 218 -16.74 7.90 3.23
C LEU A 218 -18.04 8.58 2.78
N ILE A 219 -17.93 9.79 2.26
CA ILE A 219 -19.03 10.51 1.63
C ILE A 219 -18.74 10.58 0.13
N TYR A 220 -19.66 10.08 -0.69
CA TYR A 220 -19.53 10.15 -2.14
C TYR A 220 -20.38 11.30 -2.70
N ARG A 221 -19.73 12.20 -3.45
CA ARG A 221 -20.37 13.22 -4.26
C ARG A 221 -20.09 12.94 -5.73
N ASP A 222 -21.13 12.69 -6.51
CA ASP A 222 -20.99 12.25 -7.89
C ASP A 222 -20.69 13.41 -8.86
N PHE A 223 -19.54 14.06 -8.70
CA PHE A 223 -19.11 15.18 -9.54
C PHE A 223 -18.20 14.76 -10.70
N GLY A 224 -17.74 13.51 -10.72
CA GLY A 224 -16.82 12.98 -11.72
C GLY A 224 -15.39 13.52 -11.62
N LYS A 225 -15.00 14.14 -10.50
CA LYS A 225 -13.67 14.75 -10.33
C LYS A 225 -12.76 13.81 -9.56
N THR A 226 -11.53 13.61 -10.04
CA THR A 226 -10.47 12.91 -9.29
C THR A 226 -9.98 13.79 -8.14
N ALA A 227 -10.81 13.87 -7.10
CA ALA A 227 -10.62 14.72 -5.94
C ALA A 227 -11.20 14.08 -4.67
N VAL A 228 -10.60 14.45 -3.54
CA VAL A 228 -11.06 14.07 -2.20
C VAL A 228 -10.86 15.25 -1.24
N THR A 229 -11.85 15.48 -0.38
CA THR A 229 -11.71 16.37 0.76
C THR A 229 -11.65 15.55 2.04
N PHE A 230 -10.53 15.62 2.75
CA PHE A 230 -10.39 15.01 4.06
C PHE A 230 -10.77 16.02 5.13
N VAL A 231 -11.61 15.59 6.07
CA VAL A 231 -12.08 16.42 7.17
C VAL A 231 -11.90 15.68 8.48
N LYS A 232 -11.37 16.38 9.48
CA LYS A 232 -11.36 15.89 10.86
C LYS A 232 -12.53 16.51 11.63
N ARG A 233 -13.52 15.70 12.01
CA ARG A 233 -14.65 16.20 12.82
C ARG A 233 -14.12 16.82 14.12
N GLY A 234 -14.66 17.98 14.50
CA GLY A 234 -14.23 18.73 15.69
C GLY A 234 -12.97 19.58 15.54
N ASP A 235 -12.30 19.54 14.37
CA ASP A 235 -11.14 20.38 14.06
C ASP A 235 -11.26 20.95 12.63
N SER A 236 -12.07 22.00 12.48
CA SER A 236 -12.37 22.62 11.18
C SER A 236 -11.16 23.29 10.51
N THR A 237 -10.05 23.45 11.25
CA THR A 237 -8.78 24.00 10.73
C THR A 237 -7.94 22.96 9.98
N LYS A 238 -8.46 21.73 9.84
CA LYS A 238 -7.79 20.61 9.19
C LYS A 238 -8.64 20.00 8.09
N ASN A 239 -9.21 20.86 7.25
CA ASN A 239 -9.84 20.41 6.02
C ASN A 239 -8.82 20.54 4.89
N LEU A 240 -8.46 19.41 4.26
CA LEU A 240 -7.56 19.41 3.11
C LEU A 240 -8.25 18.76 1.91
N ARG A 241 -8.38 19.54 0.84
CA ARG A 241 -8.87 19.05 -0.45
C ARG A 241 -7.72 18.78 -1.39
N TYR A 242 -7.62 17.54 -1.85
CA TYR A 242 -6.69 17.08 -2.85
C TYR A 242 -7.45 16.93 -4.15
N TYR A 243 -6.94 17.52 -5.23
CA TYR A 243 -7.40 17.20 -6.56
C TYR A 243 -6.22 17.06 -7.51
N PHE A 244 -6.34 16.09 -8.41
CA PHE A 244 -5.30 15.77 -9.37
C PHE A 244 -5.19 16.92 -10.38
N LYS A 245 -4.04 17.60 -10.44
CA LYS A 245 -3.87 18.83 -11.25
C LYS A 245 -3.32 18.58 -12.64
N ASP A 246 -2.77 17.40 -12.89
CA ASP A 246 -2.10 17.03 -14.14
C ASP A 246 -2.88 15.90 -14.81
N SER A 247 -4.07 16.23 -15.32
CA SER A 247 -4.99 15.26 -15.95
C SER A 247 -4.32 14.44 -17.05
N ASP A 248 -3.34 15.04 -17.72
CA ASP A 248 -2.71 14.48 -18.91
C ASP A 248 -1.38 13.78 -18.57
N LEU A 249 -1.04 13.63 -17.29
CA LEU A 249 0.21 12.99 -16.85
C LEU A 249 0.38 11.60 -17.47
N ILE A 250 -0.68 10.80 -17.48
CA ILE A 250 -0.62 9.42 -17.99
C ILE A 250 -0.41 9.44 -19.51
N GLU A 251 -1.18 10.25 -20.22
CA GLU A 251 -1.07 10.39 -21.68
C GLU A 251 0.31 10.90 -22.10
N ARG A 252 0.87 11.86 -21.35
CA ARG A 252 2.16 12.49 -21.65
C ARG A 252 3.34 11.58 -21.33
N GLU A 253 3.36 10.97 -20.15
CA GLU A 253 4.52 10.19 -19.68
C GLU A 253 4.42 8.70 -20.05
N TYR A 254 3.21 8.21 -20.34
CA TYR A 254 2.92 6.80 -20.65
C TYR A 254 1.93 6.67 -21.83
N PRO A 255 2.23 7.24 -23.01
CA PRO A 255 1.29 7.32 -24.13
C PRO A 255 0.76 5.96 -24.59
N GLU A 256 1.62 4.93 -24.63
CA GLU A 256 1.22 3.56 -24.98
C GLU A 256 0.20 2.97 -23.99
N ALA A 257 0.35 3.26 -22.70
CA ALA A 257 -0.59 2.80 -21.67
C ALA A 257 -1.95 3.49 -21.81
N ALA A 258 -1.97 4.76 -22.22
CA ALA A 258 -3.18 5.53 -22.48
C ALA A 258 -3.91 5.03 -23.75
N GLU A 259 -3.18 4.83 -24.85
CA GLU A 259 -3.74 4.29 -26.09
C GLU A 259 -4.38 2.91 -25.90
N LEU A 260 -3.69 2.01 -25.18
CA LEU A 260 -4.23 0.70 -24.86
C LEU A 260 -5.44 0.79 -23.94
N PHE A 261 -5.44 1.70 -22.97
CA PHE A 261 -6.60 1.89 -22.08
C PHE A 261 -7.83 2.33 -22.87
N GLU A 262 -7.70 3.30 -23.77
CA GLU A 262 -8.81 3.76 -24.61
C GLU A 262 -9.37 2.59 -25.43
N LYS A 263 -8.50 1.86 -26.13
CA LYS A 263 -8.92 0.72 -26.97
C LYS A 263 -9.56 -0.42 -26.19
N VAL A 264 -8.95 -0.82 -25.07
CA VAL A 264 -9.31 -2.03 -24.32
C VAL A 264 -10.49 -1.75 -23.38
N VAL A 265 -10.49 -0.61 -22.68
CA VAL A 265 -11.44 -0.32 -21.60
C VAL A 265 -12.58 0.58 -22.08
N ALA A 266 -12.26 1.70 -22.74
CA ALA A 266 -13.28 2.64 -23.20
C ALA A 266 -14.06 2.06 -24.39
N ASP A 267 -13.34 1.62 -25.43
CA ASP A 267 -13.94 1.07 -26.65
C ASP A 267 -14.33 -0.42 -26.53
N ARG A 268 -13.82 -1.12 -25.51
CA ARG A 268 -14.03 -2.56 -25.29
C ARG A 268 -13.67 -3.41 -26.53
N ASN A 269 -12.58 -3.05 -27.21
CA ASN A 269 -12.18 -3.61 -28.49
C ASN A 269 -10.72 -4.12 -28.48
N GLY A 270 -10.24 -4.53 -27.30
CA GLY A 270 -8.90 -5.09 -27.10
C GLY A 270 -8.84 -6.59 -27.32
N SER A 271 -7.73 -7.07 -27.87
CA SER A 271 -7.36 -8.48 -27.81
C SER A 271 -6.84 -8.86 -26.42
N ARG A 272 -6.76 -10.16 -26.13
CA ARG A 272 -6.22 -10.65 -24.85
C ARG A 272 -4.75 -10.24 -24.63
N GLU A 273 -3.95 -10.23 -25.68
CA GLU A 273 -2.54 -9.80 -25.60
C GLU A 273 -2.43 -8.30 -25.25
N GLU A 274 -3.32 -7.48 -25.82
CA GLU A 274 -3.41 -6.05 -25.51
C GLU A 274 -3.91 -5.81 -24.09
N GLU A 275 -4.85 -6.63 -23.59
CA GLU A 275 -5.28 -6.58 -22.19
C GLU A 275 -4.13 -6.91 -21.22
N GLU A 276 -3.34 -7.95 -21.51
CA GLU A 276 -2.20 -8.37 -20.68
C GLU A 276 -1.12 -7.27 -20.68
N LYS A 277 -0.77 -6.75 -21.86
CA LYS A 277 0.19 -5.65 -22.00
C LYS A 277 -0.27 -4.36 -21.32
N MET A 278 -1.55 -4.00 -21.45
CA MET A 278 -2.13 -2.85 -20.75
C MET A 278 -1.99 -3.01 -19.23
N LYS A 279 -2.31 -4.19 -18.69
CA LYS A 279 -2.20 -4.47 -17.24
C LYS A 279 -0.76 -4.31 -16.75
N GLU A 280 0.22 -4.82 -17.50
CA GLU A 280 1.64 -4.66 -17.18
C GLU A 280 2.05 -3.17 -17.14
N LEU A 281 1.72 -2.40 -18.19
CA LEU A 281 2.05 -0.98 -18.26
C LEU A 281 1.33 -0.15 -17.18
N TRP A 282 0.08 -0.46 -16.88
CA TRP A 282 -0.68 0.18 -15.80
C TRP A 282 -0.08 -0.13 -14.42
N GLN A 283 0.36 -1.36 -14.21
CA GLN A 283 1.07 -1.75 -13.00
C GLN A 283 2.38 -0.97 -12.86
N GLU A 284 3.22 -0.93 -13.89
CA GLU A 284 4.47 -0.15 -13.87
C GLU A 284 4.21 1.34 -13.58
N THR A 285 3.18 1.90 -14.21
CA THR A 285 2.79 3.31 -14.02
C THR A 285 2.34 3.57 -12.58
N ALA A 286 1.54 2.67 -12.00
CA ALA A 286 1.11 2.75 -10.62
C ALA A 286 2.29 2.79 -9.64
N PHE A 287 3.29 1.92 -9.85
CA PHE A 287 4.48 1.86 -9.01
C PHE A 287 5.46 3.03 -9.23
N LYS A 288 5.38 3.74 -10.36
CA LYS A 288 6.09 5.02 -10.55
C LYS A 288 5.36 6.18 -9.84
N ILE A 289 4.02 6.21 -9.94
CA ILE A 289 3.19 7.25 -9.30
C ILE A 289 3.31 7.19 -7.77
N ILE A 290 3.33 6.00 -7.18
CA ILE A 290 3.37 5.84 -5.72
C ILE A 290 4.67 6.37 -5.08
N GLU A 291 5.75 6.47 -5.86
CA GLU A 291 7.04 7.04 -5.45
C GLU A 291 7.09 8.56 -5.64
N ALA A 292 6.11 9.16 -6.31
CA ALA A 292 6.09 10.58 -6.62
C ALA A 292 5.83 11.45 -5.37
N ASP A 293 6.24 12.71 -5.48
CA ASP A 293 5.95 13.73 -4.48
C ASP A 293 4.47 14.17 -4.60
N PRO A 294 3.64 14.03 -3.54
CA PRO A 294 2.24 14.45 -3.57
C PRO A 294 2.04 15.91 -3.98
N ASP A 295 2.93 16.82 -3.56
CA ASP A 295 2.83 18.25 -3.87
C ASP A 295 3.05 18.52 -5.39
N LYS A 296 3.65 17.58 -6.12
CA LYS A 296 3.82 17.66 -7.58
C LYS A 296 2.62 17.12 -8.35
N LEU A 297 1.89 16.15 -7.80
CA LEU A 297 0.74 15.52 -8.48
C LEU A 297 -0.60 16.18 -8.15
N PHE A 298 -0.75 16.68 -6.93
CA PHE A 298 -1.99 17.27 -6.46
C PHE A 298 -1.87 18.80 -6.38
N LYS A 299 -3.01 19.48 -6.53
CA LYS A 299 -3.22 20.75 -5.85
C LYS A 299 -3.92 20.44 -4.52
N ILE A 300 -3.32 20.96 -3.44
CA ILE A 300 -3.79 20.74 -2.07
C ILE A 300 -4.28 22.07 -1.54
N GLU A 301 -5.57 22.16 -1.27
CA GLU A 301 -6.23 23.35 -0.71
C GLU A 301 -6.48 23.12 0.78
N ALA A 302 -6.11 24.10 1.60
CA ALA A 302 -6.32 24.10 3.04
C ALA A 302 -7.56 24.92 3.41
N ASP A 303 -8.11 24.63 4.59
CA ASP A 303 -9.23 25.35 5.21
C ASP A 303 -10.47 25.42 4.30
N VAL A 304 -10.71 24.34 3.55
CA VAL A 304 -11.86 24.26 2.64
C VAL A 304 -13.15 24.22 3.45
N GLU A 305 -14.04 25.18 3.17
CA GLU A 305 -15.40 25.17 3.67
C GLU A 305 -16.19 24.06 2.97
N ILE A 306 -16.74 23.14 3.77
CA ILE A 306 -17.52 22.02 3.26
C ILE A 306 -18.66 21.71 4.22
N GLU A 307 -19.86 21.65 3.67
CA GLU A 307 -21.03 21.16 4.40
C GLU A 307 -20.90 19.64 4.57
N LEU A 308 -21.01 19.17 5.81
CA LEU A 308 -20.94 17.76 6.14
C LEU A 308 -22.29 17.28 6.66
N PRO A 309 -22.68 16.03 6.34
CA PRO A 309 -23.83 15.42 6.98
C PRO A 309 -23.56 15.22 8.48
N ASP A 310 -24.64 15.22 9.25
CA ASP A 310 -24.64 14.78 10.65
C ASP A 310 -24.11 13.34 10.77
N TYR A 311 -23.78 12.93 12.00
CA TYR A 311 -23.42 11.54 12.28
C TYR A 311 -24.50 10.57 11.81
N ALA A 312 -24.10 9.39 11.37
CA ALA A 312 -25.04 8.41 10.84
C ALA A 312 -26.11 8.05 11.90
N PRO A 313 -27.41 8.27 11.60
CA PRO A 313 -28.48 7.95 12.53
C PRO A 313 -28.67 6.43 12.66
N ILE A 314 -28.94 5.98 13.89
CA ILE A 314 -29.34 4.60 14.18
C ILE A 314 -30.86 4.50 14.01
N PHE A 315 -31.30 3.61 13.13
CA PHE A 315 -32.71 3.41 12.84
C PHE A 315 -33.21 2.06 13.36
N ASP A 316 -34.47 2.04 13.80
CA ASP A 316 -35.17 0.81 14.12
C ASP A 316 -35.38 -0.06 12.88
N ASN A 317 -35.51 -1.37 13.11
CA ASN A 317 -35.89 -2.31 12.07
C ASN A 317 -37.42 -2.41 11.95
N LYS A 318 -37.91 -2.54 10.72
CA LYS A 318 -39.27 -2.97 10.38
C LYS A 318 -39.22 -4.33 9.70
N GLN A 319 -40.37 -5.00 9.62
CA GLN A 319 -40.50 -6.26 8.89
C GLN A 319 -41.44 -6.06 7.70
N CYS A 320 -41.00 -6.47 6.51
CA CYS A 320 -41.83 -6.43 5.32
C CYS A 320 -43.00 -7.42 5.44
N SER A 321 -44.23 -6.93 5.29
CA SER A 321 -45.43 -7.76 5.41
C SER A 321 -45.62 -8.77 4.27
N ARG A 322 -44.87 -8.64 3.16
CA ARG A 322 -44.96 -9.55 1.99
C ARG A 322 -43.88 -10.64 2.01
N CYS A 323 -42.60 -10.27 2.07
CA CYS A 323 -41.48 -11.25 2.06
C CYS A 323 -41.05 -11.69 3.47
N GLY A 324 -41.42 -10.97 4.52
CA GLY A 324 -41.03 -11.28 5.90
C GLY A 324 -39.62 -10.82 6.29
N GLU A 325 -38.84 -10.22 5.39
CA GLU A 325 -37.49 -9.74 5.67
C GLU A 325 -37.48 -8.47 6.54
N LYS A 326 -36.40 -8.30 7.31
CA LYS A 326 -36.16 -7.08 8.09
C LYS A 326 -35.52 -6.00 7.21
N LEU A 327 -35.92 -4.76 7.42
CA LEU A 327 -35.37 -3.59 6.74
C LEU A 327 -35.26 -2.40 7.68
N MET A 328 -34.39 -1.44 7.33
CA MET A 328 -34.29 -0.17 8.05
C MET A 328 -35.60 0.62 7.92
N ALA A 329 -36.12 1.14 9.02
CA ALA A 329 -37.40 1.85 9.04
C ALA A 329 -37.52 2.99 8.00
N PRO A 330 -36.49 3.84 7.76
CA PRO A 330 -36.58 4.90 6.75
C PRO A 330 -36.64 4.40 5.30
N LYS A 331 -36.32 3.13 5.05
CA LYS A 331 -36.40 2.50 3.73
C LYS A 331 -37.73 1.78 3.50
N ALA A 332 -38.61 1.75 4.51
CA ALA A 332 -39.90 1.10 4.41
C ALA A 332 -40.91 1.95 3.63
N VAL A 333 -41.77 1.28 2.88
CA VAL A 333 -42.83 1.90 2.08
C VAL A 333 -44.18 1.52 2.68
N GLN A 334 -45.01 2.51 2.98
CA GLN A 334 -46.38 2.29 3.43
C GLN A 334 -47.30 2.20 2.21
N LYS A 335 -47.93 1.04 2.01
CA LYS A 335 -48.87 0.80 0.89
C LYS A 335 -49.97 -0.16 1.35
N ASP A 336 -51.23 0.18 1.11
CA ASP A 336 -52.40 -0.63 1.49
C ASP A 336 -52.41 -1.08 2.96
N ASP A 337 -52.14 -0.16 3.89
CA ASP A 337 -51.99 -0.40 5.34
C ASP A 337 -50.91 -1.42 5.73
N LYS A 338 -50.03 -1.78 4.81
CA LYS A 338 -48.89 -2.68 5.04
C LYS A 338 -47.57 -1.93 4.97
N VAL A 339 -46.60 -2.44 5.73
CA VAL A 339 -45.21 -2.00 5.69
C VAL A 339 -44.46 -2.94 4.74
N LEU A 340 -43.94 -2.40 3.65
CA LEU A 340 -43.27 -3.18 2.61
C LEU A 340 -41.82 -2.71 2.42
N CYS A 341 -40.94 -3.61 1.98
CA CYS A 341 -39.66 -3.19 1.40
C CYS A 341 -39.89 -2.59 0.00
N LYS A 342 -38.92 -1.80 -0.48
CA LYS A 342 -38.99 -1.12 -1.79
C LYS A 342 -39.30 -2.06 -2.95
N GLU A 343 -38.68 -3.24 -2.96
CA GLU A 343 -38.92 -4.28 -3.97
C GLU A 343 -40.35 -4.81 -3.93
N CYS A 344 -40.84 -5.25 -2.76
CA CYS A 344 -42.20 -5.76 -2.60
C CYS A 344 -43.29 -4.72 -2.88
N ALA A 345 -42.97 -3.43 -2.69
CA ALA A 345 -43.85 -2.31 -2.97
C ALA A 345 -43.84 -1.86 -4.43
N GLU A 346 -42.86 -2.35 -5.22
CA GLU A 346 -42.55 -1.86 -6.57
C GLU A 346 -42.30 -0.34 -6.57
N SER A 347 -41.50 0.11 -5.59
CA SER A 347 -41.16 1.51 -5.37
C SER A 347 -39.73 1.81 -5.82
N SER A 348 -39.46 3.07 -6.16
CA SER A 348 -38.15 3.47 -6.65
C SER A 348 -37.03 3.28 -5.63
N TYR A 349 -35.84 2.95 -6.10
CA TYR A 349 -34.64 2.80 -5.27
C TYR A 349 -33.41 3.41 -5.93
N TYR A 350 -32.42 3.76 -5.10
CA TYR A 350 -31.13 4.24 -5.59
C TYR A 350 -30.19 3.05 -5.78
N GLN A 351 -29.56 2.98 -6.94
CA GLN A 351 -28.54 2.00 -7.29
C GLN A 351 -27.24 2.76 -7.59
N LEU A 352 -26.14 2.32 -6.99
CA LEU A 352 -24.81 2.69 -7.46
C LEU A 352 -24.37 1.65 -8.50
N ASP A 353 -24.05 2.09 -9.70
CA ASP A 353 -23.41 1.26 -10.72
C ASP A 353 -22.29 2.05 -11.44
N GLY A 354 -21.78 1.50 -12.55
CA GLY A 354 -20.70 2.12 -13.31
C GLY A 354 -21.02 3.52 -13.85
N SER A 355 -22.30 3.90 -13.92
CA SER A 355 -22.75 5.24 -14.34
C SER A 355 -22.92 6.23 -13.19
N GLY A 356 -22.73 5.80 -11.94
CA GLY A 356 -22.97 6.62 -10.74
C GLY A 356 -24.22 6.18 -9.98
N ILE A 357 -24.82 7.11 -9.21
CA ILE A 357 -26.07 6.85 -8.47
C ILE A 357 -27.27 7.12 -9.39
N VAL A 358 -28.03 6.08 -9.70
CA VAL A 358 -29.26 6.16 -10.51
C VAL A 358 -30.49 5.80 -9.69
N GLU A 359 -31.61 6.46 -9.94
CA GLU A 359 -32.92 6.06 -9.43
C GLU A 359 -33.56 5.06 -10.40
N LYS A 360 -33.97 3.90 -9.89
CA LYS A 360 -34.59 2.81 -10.65
C LYS A 360 -36.00 2.50 -10.21
#